data_AF-A0A1J5RLC5-F1
#
_entry.id   AF-A0A1J5RLC5-F1
#
_cell.length_a   1.000
_cell.length_b   1.000
_cell.length_c   1.000
_cell.angle_alpha   90.00
_cell.angle_beta   90.00
_cell.angle_gamma   90.00
#
_symmetry.space_group_name_H-M   'P 1'
#
loop_
_entity.id
_entity.type
_entity.pdbx_description
1 polymer ?
#
loop_
_entity_poly.entity_id
_entity_poly.type
_entity_poly.pdbx_seq_one_letter_code
_entity_poly.pdbx_strand_id
1 'polypeptide(L)' 'MLKEWVRNLPLEQLRRIVADTSACHHAVWRLAYTELDRRRLEDVPLGGLRIKMVS' A
#
# COMPACT_ATOMS: atom_id res chain seq x y z
N MET A 1 13.90 -7.39 -6.29
CA MET A 1 14.61 -6.41 -5.45
C MET A 1 13.72 -5.32 -4.86
N LEU A 2 13.30 -4.25 -5.58
CA LEU A 2 12.57 -3.12 -4.95
C LEU A 2 11.21 -3.52 -4.34
N LYS A 3 10.43 -4.34 -5.04
CA LYS A 3 9.12 -4.82 -4.55
C LYS A 3 9.24 -5.65 -3.26
N GLU A 4 10.25 -6.50 -3.20
CA GLU A 4 10.52 -7.37 -2.04
C GLU A 4 10.99 -6.55 -0.85
N TRP A 5 11.83 -5.54 -1.10
CA TRP A 5 12.23 -4.60 -0.05
C TRP A 5 11.03 -3.88 0.56
N VAL A 6 10.12 -3.35 -0.27
CA VAL A 6 8.89 -2.70 0.22
C VAL A 6 8.00 -3.67 1.00
N ARG A 7 7.87 -4.93 0.55
CA ARG A 7 7.12 -5.97 1.26
C ARG A 7 7.69 -6.32 2.62
N ASN A 8 8.99 -6.13 2.84
CA ASN A 8 9.63 -6.39 4.13
C ASN A 8 9.62 -5.18 5.06
N LEU A 9 9.13 -4.02 4.61
CA LEU A 9 9.04 -2.83 5.47
C LEU A 9 7.95 -2.99 6.54
N PRO A 10 8.17 -2.44 7.74
CA PRO A 10 7.14 -2.36 8.77
C PRO A 10 6.02 -1.41 8.36
N LEU A 11 4.81 -1.67 8.86
CA LEU A 11 3.61 -0.88 8.56
C LEU A 11 3.77 0.62 8.83
N GLU A 12 4.43 0.98 9.94
CA GLU A 12 4.69 2.39 10.27
C GLU A 12 5.55 3.10 9.21
N GLN A 13 6.54 2.40 8.65
CA GLN A 13 7.41 2.98 7.64
C GLN A 13 6.70 3.10 6.29
N LEU A 14 5.85 2.13 5.93
CA LEU A 14 4.94 2.25 4.78
C LEU A 14 4.00 3.45 4.92
N ARG A 15 3.42 3.65 6.12
CA ARG A 15 2.57 4.83 6.41
C ARG A 15 3.32 6.14 6.23
N ARG A 16 4.56 6.23 6.70
CA ARG A 16 5.40 7.43 6.54
C ARG A 16 5.71 7.73 5.06
N ILE A 17 6.05 6.70 4.28
CA ILE A 17 6.31 6.85 2.83
C ILE A 17 5.06 7.33 2.10
N VAL A 18 3.90 6.75 2.40
CA VAL A 18 2.63 7.11 1.75
C VAL A 18 2.15 8.50 2.19
N ALA A 19 2.43 8.91 3.42
CA ALA A 19 2.09 10.24 3.93
C ALA A 19 2.87 11.38 3.24
N ASP A 20 4.01 11.08 2.60
CA ASP A 20 4.73 12.05 1.79
C ASP A 20 4.07 12.17 0.40
N THR A 21 3.16 13.13 0.27
CA THR A 21 2.46 13.43 -0.98
C THR A 21 3.37 14.00 -2.07
N SER A 22 4.53 14.57 -1.71
CA SER A 22 5.51 15.04 -2.70
C SER A 22 6.17 13.87 -3.42
N ALA A 23 6.23 12.71 -2.77
CA ALA A 23 6.75 11.47 -3.34
C ALA A 23 5.71 10.67 -4.16
N CYS A 24 4.48 11.15 -4.33
CA CYS A 24 3.38 10.33 -4.89
C CYS A 24 3.62 9.80 -6.31
N HIS A 25 4.44 10.47 -7.11
CA HIS A 25 4.82 10.04 -8.46
C HIS A 25 5.95 8.99 -8.47
N HIS A 26 6.65 8.78 -7.34
CA HIS A 26 7.77 7.85 -7.26
C HIS A 26 7.29 6.39 -7.25
N ALA A 27 8.09 5.51 -7.87
CA ALA A 27 7.82 4.08 -7.90
C ALA A 27 7.75 3.48 -6.48
N VAL A 28 8.56 3.98 -5.54
CA VAL A 28 8.57 3.55 -4.14
C VAL A 28 7.24 3.88 -3.44
N TRP A 29 6.69 5.08 -3.69
CA TRP A 29 5.41 5.49 -3.10
C TRP A 29 4.27 4.60 -3.60
N ARG A 30 4.20 4.36 -4.92
CA ARG A 30 3.17 3.47 -5.49
C ARG A 30 3.25 2.06 -4.93
N LEU A 31 4.46 1.52 -4.79
CA LEU A 31 4.65 0.19 -4.19
C LEU A 31 4.28 0.17 -2.70
N ALA A 32 4.64 1.21 -1.95
CA ALA A 32 4.30 1.31 -0.53
C ALA A 32 2.79 1.45 -0.32
N TYR A 33 2.12 2.22 -1.18
CA TYR A 33 0.66 2.36 -1.18
C TYR A 33 -0.03 1.03 -1.47
N THR A 34 0.38 0.33 -2.53
CA THR A 34 -0.18 -1.00 -2.86
C THR A 34 0.04 -2.02 -1.75
N GLU A 35 1.22 -2.02 -1.11
CA GLU A 35 1.50 -2.96 -0.02
C GLU A 35 0.70 -2.62 1.25
N LEU A 36 0.50 -1.33 1.54
CA LEU A 36 -0.30 -0.89 2.67
C LEU A 36 -1.79 -1.19 2.47
N ASP A 37 -2.30 -1.02 1.25
CA ASP A 37 -3.66 -1.41 0.86
C ASP A 37 -3.86 -2.93 0.96
N ARG A 38 -2.89 -3.72 0.45
CA ARG A 38 -2.89 -5.18 0.57
C ARG A 38 -2.98 -5.64 2.03
N ARG A 39 -2.15 -5.07 2.92
CA ARG A 39 -2.15 -5.42 4.35
C ARG A 39 -3.43 -4.99 5.06
N ARG A 40 -4.02 -3.88 4.65
CA ARG A 40 -5.33 -3.42 5.17
C ARG A 40 -6.44 -4.38 4.75
N LEU A 41 -6.40 -4.91 3.54
CA LEU A 41 -7.36 -5.92 3.06
C LEU A 41 -7.18 -7.27 3.74
N GLU A 42 -5.95 -7.66 4.09
CA GLU A 42 -5.69 -8.89 4.86
C GLU A 42 -6.13 -8.78 6.33
N ASP A 43 -6.12 -7.57 6.90
CA ASP A 43 -6.65 -7.29 8.24
C ASP A 43 -8.18 -7.27 8.28
N VAL A 44 -8.83 -7.15 7.11
CA VAL A 44 -10.29 -7.27 6.97
C VAL A 44 -10.64 -8.75 6.74
N PRO A 45 -11.31 -9.44 7.69
CA PRO A 45 -11.82 -10.78 7.43
C PRO A 45 -12.73 -10.72 6.20
N LEU A 46 -12.53 -11.65 5.26
CA LEU A 46 -13.15 -11.78 3.93
C LEU A 46 -14.70 -11.67 3.92
N GLY A 47 -15.24 -10.48 4.20
CA GLY A 47 -16.67 -10.22 4.40
C GLY A 47 -17.15 -8.85 3.90
N GLY A 48 -16.26 -7.99 3.40
CA GLY A 48 -16.62 -6.74 2.73
C GLY A 48 -15.34 -6.07 2.24
N LEU A 49 -15.23 -5.47 1.06
CA LEU A 49 -16.26 -4.93 0.20
C LEU A 49 -15.64 -4.79 -1.20
N ARG A 50 -16.16 -5.59 -2.13
CA ARG A 50 -16.43 -5.28 -3.54
C ARG A 50 -15.73 -4.03 -4.13
N ILE A 51 -14.69 -4.27 -4.93
CA ILE A 51 -14.05 -3.30 -5.83
C ILE A 51 -15.14 -2.71 -6.77
N LYS A 52 -15.54 -1.45 -6.54
CA LYS A 52 -16.21 -0.65 -7.57
C LYS A 52 -15.13 -0.02 -8.44
N MET A 53 -14.75 -0.71 -9.51
CA MET A 53 -14.26 -0.02 -10.71
C MET A 53 -15.44 0.75 -11.29
N VAL A 54 -15.34 2.07 -11.34
CA VAL A 54 -16.25 2.91 -12.13
C VAL A 54 -15.52 3.24 -13.42
N SER A 55 -16.19 2.92 -14.52
CA SER A 55 -15.85 3.16 -15.92
C SER A 55 -15.78 4.64 -16.29
#